data_AF-A0A2X4UXT4-F1
#
_entry.id   AF-A0A2X4UXT4-F1
#
_cell.length_a   1.000
_cell.length_b   1.000
_cell.length_c   1.000
_cell.angle_alpha   90.00
_cell.angle_beta   90.00
_cell.angle_gamma   90.00
#
_symmetry.space_group_name_H-M   'P 1'
#
loop_
_entity.id
_entity.type
_entity.pdbx_description
1 polymer ?
#
loop_
_entity_poly.entity_id
_entity_poly.type
_entity_poly.pdbx_seq_one_letter_code
_entity_poly.pdbx_strand_id
1 'polypeptide(L)'
;MNKLLDRFFNYVSFDTQSKANVKHVPSTDGQLKLARALQQEMIELGFERVSLSEHGCVMGTLPGNVGWPVPAIGFISHLDTSPDFTGKHVNPQIVENYRGGDIALGIGDEVLSPVMFPILHQMLGQTLITAEGKTLLGADDKAGIAEILTAMVRLQQGNIPHGDIRVAFTPDEEVGKGAQLFDVEEFNAEWAYTVDGGGVGELEC
;
A
#
# COMPACT_ATOMS: atom_id res chain seq x y z
N MET A 1 -14.36 -10.78 4.69
CA MET A 1 -13.96 -9.47 4.13
C MET A 1 -13.64 -8.51 5.28
N ASN A 2 -12.86 -8.94 6.28
CA ASN A 2 -13.07 -8.39 7.64
C ASN A 2 -11.98 -7.45 8.16
N LYS A 3 -10.93 -7.12 7.39
CA LYS A 3 -9.85 -6.23 7.86
C LYS A 3 -9.21 -5.33 6.80
N LEU A 4 -9.65 -5.34 5.53
CA LEU A 4 -9.01 -4.52 4.49
C LEU A 4 -9.08 -3.03 4.84
N LEU A 5 -10.29 -2.54 5.14
CA LEU A 5 -10.49 -1.15 5.54
C LEU A 5 -9.78 -0.83 6.86
N ASP A 6 -9.80 -1.73 7.84
CA ASP A 6 -9.10 -1.51 9.11
C ASP A 6 -7.59 -1.36 8.92
N ARG A 7 -6.98 -2.21 8.08
CA ARG A 7 -5.57 -2.12 7.68
C ARG A 7 -5.30 -0.81 6.98
N PHE A 8 -6.09 -0.49 5.96
CA PHE A 8 -5.95 0.74 5.19
C PHE A 8 -6.02 1.98 6.10
N PHE A 9 -7.05 2.08 6.94
CA PHE A 9 -7.22 3.19 7.89
C PHE A 9 -6.10 3.26 8.94
N ASN A 10 -5.59 2.11 9.38
CA ASN A 10 -4.42 2.09 10.23
C ASN A 10 -3.19 2.65 9.50
N TYR A 11 -2.90 2.22 8.28
CA TYR A 11 -1.70 2.65 7.54
C TYR A 11 -1.76 4.13 7.15
N VAL A 12 -2.90 4.65 6.71
CA VAL A 12 -3.05 6.08 6.36
C VAL A 12 -2.88 6.98 7.59
N SER A 13 -3.07 6.47 8.81
CA SER A 13 -2.83 7.23 10.04
C SER A 13 -1.34 7.53 10.30
N PHE A 14 -0.43 6.76 9.68
CA PHE A 14 1.01 7.02 9.77
C PHE A 14 1.39 8.16 8.81
N ASP A 15 2.00 9.21 9.36
CA ASP A 15 2.67 10.23 8.55
C ASP A 15 3.96 9.62 7.96
N THR A 16 3.94 9.30 6.67
CA THR A 16 5.04 8.64 5.95
C THR A 16 5.55 9.46 4.77
N GLN A 17 5.23 10.76 4.72
CA GLN A 17 5.61 11.62 3.62
C GLN A 17 7.13 11.57 3.36
N SER A 18 7.51 11.36 2.10
CA SER A 18 8.92 11.38 1.71
C SER A 18 9.44 12.81 1.56
N LYS A 19 10.77 12.96 1.56
CA LYS A 19 11.42 14.26 1.47
C LYS A 19 12.53 14.25 0.43
N ALA A 20 12.30 15.04 -0.63
CA ALA A 20 13.30 15.26 -1.67
C ALA A 20 14.61 15.86 -1.10
N ASN A 21 15.72 15.62 -1.78
CA ASN A 21 17.06 16.14 -1.44
C ASN A 21 17.65 15.68 -0.09
N VAL A 22 17.10 14.66 0.55
CA VAL A 22 17.72 13.98 1.69
C VAL A 22 18.71 12.92 1.19
N LYS A 23 19.85 12.73 1.85
CA LYS A 23 20.81 11.67 1.48
C LYS A 23 20.52 10.32 2.15
N HIS A 24 19.97 10.37 3.35
CA HIS A 24 19.55 9.20 4.10
C HIS A 24 18.34 8.52 3.45
N VAL A 25 18.23 7.21 3.59
CA VAL A 25 17.08 6.39 3.19
C VAL A 25 16.71 5.50 4.39
N PRO A 26 15.45 5.54 4.88
CA PRO A 26 14.36 6.37 4.39
C PRO A 26 14.58 7.88 4.65
N SER A 27 14.00 8.74 3.82
CA SER A 27 14.17 10.19 3.92
C SER A 27 13.50 10.80 5.15
N THR A 28 12.51 10.11 5.71
CA THR A 28 11.77 10.52 6.92
C THR A 28 11.57 9.36 7.91
N ASP A 29 11.59 9.67 9.21
CA ASP A 29 11.38 8.69 10.29
C ASP A 29 9.99 8.05 10.27
N GLY A 30 9.02 8.73 9.65
CA GLY A 30 7.65 8.26 9.47
C GLY A 30 7.57 6.91 8.76
N GLN A 31 8.32 6.79 7.65
CA GLN A 31 8.41 5.55 6.88
C GLN A 31 8.96 4.39 7.72
N LEU A 32 10.00 4.64 8.53
CA LEU A 32 10.54 3.62 9.45
C LEU A 32 9.53 3.16 10.50
N LYS A 33 8.63 4.04 10.97
CA LYS A 33 7.57 3.65 11.91
C LYS A 33 6.57 2.70 11.25
N LEU A 34 6.14 3.00 10.03
CA LEU A 34 5.26 2.12 9.26
C LEU A 34 5.97 0.79 8.93
N ALA A 35 7.22 0.84 8.50
CA ALA A 35 8.03 -0.34 8.21
C ALA A 35 8.12 -1.30 9.41
N ARG A 36 8.38 -0.77 10.61
CA ARG A 36 8.40 -1.58 11.85
C ARG A 36 7.03 -2.15 12.21
N ALA A 37 5.95 -1.38 12.01
CA ALA A 37 4.60 -1.87 12.23
C ALA A 37 4.25 -3.01 11.27
N LEU A 38 4.60 -2.89 9.99
CA LEU A 38 4.39 -3.92 8.98
C LEU A 38 5.25 -5.15 9.24
N GLN A 39 6.51 -4.98 9.64
CA GLN A 39 7.38 -6.09 10.04
C GLN A 39 6.72 -6.92 11.16
N GLN A 40 6.25 -6.25 12.21
CA GLN A 40 5.59 -6.91 13.34
C GLN A 40 4.30 -7.59 12.89
N GLU A 41 3.50 -6.92 12.07
CA GLU A 41 2.26 -7.47 11.54
C GLU A 41 2.49 -8.71 10.65
N MET A 42 3.50 -8.70 9.77
CA MET A 42 3.86 -9.87 8.96
C MET A 42 4.26 -11.07 9.83
N ILE A 43 5.02 -10.84 10.90
CA ILE A 43 5.36 -11.90 11.87
C ILE A 43 4.09 -12.47 12.52
N GLU A 44 3.17 -11.61 12.96
CA GLU A 44 1.89 -12.03 13.56
C GLU A 44 0.98 -12.79 12.59
N LEU A 45 1.07 -12.49 11.29
CA LEU A 45 0.37 -13.20 10.22
C LEU A 45 1.07 -14.50 9.80
N GLY A 46 2.20 -14.85 10.42
CA GLY A 46 2.92 -16.10 10.18
C GLY A 46 3.77 -16.10 8.92
N PHE A 47 4.21 -14.93 8.45
CA PHE A 47 5.24 -14.86 7.42
C PHE A 47 6.58 -15.37 7.97
N GLU A 48 7.35 -16.02 7.11
CA GLU A 48 8.71 -16.47 7.39
C GLU A 48 9.74 -15.52 6.80
N ARG A 49 10.98 -15.60 7.30
CA ARG A 49 12.11 -14.77 6.86
C ARG A 49 11.79 -13.27 6.84
N VAL A 50 11.00 -12.80 7.82
CA VAL A 50 10.63 -11.39 7.90
C VAL A 50 11.86 -10.58 8.32
N SER A 51 12.27 -9.63 7.49
CA SER A 51 13.42 -8.76 7.70
C SER A 51 13.05 -7.29 7.51
N LEU A 52 13.81 -6.42 8.18
CA LEU A 52 13.78 -4.97 7.99
C LEU A 52 15.23 -4.53 7.78
N SER A 53 15.54 -4.04 6.58
CA SER A 53 16.90 -3.58 6.26
C SER A 53 17.22 -2.27 6.99
N GLU A 54 18.51 -1.95 7.09
CA GLU A 54 18.97 -0.65 7.64
C GLU A 54 18.40 0.54 6.86
N HIS A 55 18.07 0.32 5.59
CA HIS A 55 17.48 1.31 4.69
C HIS A 55 15.96 1.35 4.74
N GLY A 56 15.31 0.61 5.64
CA GLY A 56 13.86 0.67 5.86
C GLY A 56 13.02 -0.16 4.90
N CYS A 57 13.62 -1.05 4.11
CA CYS A 57 12.90 -2.01 3.28
C CYS A 57 12.47 -3.21 4.14
N VAL A 58 11.17 -3.53 4.13
CA VAL A 58 10.63 -4.72 4.79
C VAL A 58 10.51 -5.83 3.75
N MET A 59 10.93 -7.04 4.08
CA MET A 59 10.71 -8.23 3.25
C MET A 59 10.16 -9.37 4.10
N GLY A 60 9.40 -10.27 3.48
CA GLY A 60 8.96 -11.50 4.12
C GLY A 60 8.38 -12.50 3.14
N THR A 61 8.18 -13.73 3.60
CA THR A 61 7.73 -14.86 2.77
C THR A 61 6.47 -15.45 3.33
N LEU A 62 5.45 -15.58 2.48
CA LEU A 62 4.39 -16.54 2.73
C LEU A 62 4.85 -17.89 2.16
N PRO A 63 5.12 -18.92 2.98
CA PRO A 63 5.59 -20.21 2.49
C PRO A 63 4.49 -20.91 1.67
N GLY A 64 4.90 -21.53 0.56
CA GLY A 64 4.01 -22.30 -0.28
C GLY A 64 3.42 -23.52 0.45
N ASN A 65 2.23 -23.93 0.03
CA ASN A 65 1.50 -25.05 0.63
C ASN A 65 1.32 -26.25 -0.33
N VAL A 66 2.10 -26.30 -1.41
CA VAL A 66 2.06 -27.36 -2.42
C VAL A 66 3.36 -28.17 -2.44
N GLY A 67 3.26 -29.46 -2.75
CA GLY A 67 4.40 -30.39 -2.75
C GLY A 67 5.15 -30.51 -4.07
N TRP A 68 4.80 -29.72 -5.09
CA TRP A 68 5.45 -29.71 -6.40
C TRP A 68 6.22 -28.40 -6.62
N PRO A 69 7.23 -28.38 -7.51
CA PRO A 69 7.97 -27.15 -7.80
C PRO A 69 7.05 -26.07 -8.37
N VAL A 70 7.06 -24.89 -7.75
CA VAL A 70 6.39 -23.68 -8.21
C VAL A 70 7.37 -22.52 -8.08
N PRO A 71 7.52 -21.67 -9.11
CA PRO A 71 8.39 -20.50 -9.03
C PRO A 71 7.89 -19.53 -7.96
N ALA A 72 8.82 -18.94 -7.20
CA ALA A 72 8.48 -17.93 -6.22
C ALA A 72 8.14 -16.61 -6.93
N ILE A 73 7.02 -15.98 -6.57
CA ILE A 73 6.60 -14.70 -7.14
C ILE A 73 6.63 -13.60 -6.08
N GLY A 74 6.82 -12.36 -6.50
CA GLY A 74 6.90 -11.19 -5.63
C GLY A 74 5.71 -10.25 -5.74
N PHE A 75 5.33 -9.64 -4.62
CA PHE A 75 4.46 -8.45 -4.59
C PHE A 75 5.15 -7.33 -3.83
N ILE A 76 5.15 -6.13 -4.40
CA ILE A 76 5.88 -4.98 -3.88
C ILE A 76 4.92 -3.79 -3.79
N SER A 77 4.99 -3.04 -2.70
CA SER A 77 4.32 -1.74 -2.54
C SER A 77 5.27 -0.77 -1.84
N HIS A 78 5.00 0.53 -1.90
CA HIS A 78 5.86 1.52 -1.24
C HIS A 78 5.23 2.13 0.03
N LEU A 79 6.11 2.58 0.94
CA LEU A 79 5.75 3.02 2.28
C LEU A 79 5.37 4.50 2.36
N ASP A 80 5.92 5.31 1.45
CA ASP A 80 5.83 6.75 1.50
C ASP A 80 4.57 7.30 0.85
N THR A 81 4.40 8.60 0.99
CA THR A 81 3.39 9.36 0.26
C THR A 81 4.06 10.58 -0.34
N SER A 82 3.56 11.04 -1.48
CA SER A 82 4.10 12.18 -2.22
C SER A 82 4.47 13.41 -1.37
N PRO A 83 5.59 14.07 -1.68
CA PRO A 83 5.97 15.35 -1.05
C PRO A 83 5.08 16.52 -1.48
N ASP A 84 4.25 16.35 -2.52
CA ASP A 84 3.49 17.45 -3.15
C ASP A 84 2.40 18.03 -2.25
N PHE A 85 1.84 17.20 -1.36
CA PHE A 85 0.82 17.64 -0.42
C PHE A 85 0.90 16.84 0.88
N THR A 86 0.49 17.44 2.01
CA THR A 86 0.77 16.85 3.32
C THR A 86 0.01 15.53 3.55
N GLY A 87 0.72 14.49 3.97
CA GLY A 87 0.16 13.20 4.43
C GLY A 87 -0.03 13.11 5.94
N LYS A 88 0.03 14.24 6.66
CA LYS A 88 -0.01 14.28 8.12
C LYS A 88 -1.44 14.47 8.63
N HIS A 89 -1.83 13.71 9.65
CA HIS A 89 -3.17 13.77 10.26
C HIS A 89 -4.31 13.55 9.25
N VAL A 90 -4.13 12.58 8.36
CA VAL A 90 -5.17 12.19 7.40
C VAL A 90 -6.44 11.79 8.14
N ASN A 91 -7.57 12.35 7.71
CA ASN A 91 -8.90 12.00 8.21
C ASN A 91 -9.76 11.48 7.05
N PRO A 92 -9.80 10.15 6.84
CA PRO A 92 -10.55 9.55 5.75
C PRO A 92 -12.06 9.72 5.94
N GLN A 93 -12.75 10.05 4.85
CA GLN A 93 -14.21 10.10 4.77
C GLN A 93 -14.70 8.91 3.96
N ILE A 94 -15.73 8.22 4.46
CA ILE A 94 -16.34 7.06 3.79
C ILE A 94 -17.67 7.50 3.19
N VAL A 95 -17.80 7.37 1.87
CA VAL A 95 -19.03 7.63 1.12
C VAL A 95 -19.55 6.31 0.59
N GLU A 96 -20.45 5.69 1.35
CA GLU A 96 -21.07 4.43 0.96
C GLU A 96 -22.11 4.62 -0.15
N ASN A 97 -22.18 3.66 -1.07
CA ASN A 97 -23.21 3.58 -2.10
C ASN A 97 -23.35 4.89 -2.90
N TYR A 98 -22.21 5.36 -3.42
CA TYR A 98 -22.07 6.65 -4.09
C TYR A 98 -23.11 6.84 -5.20
N ARG A 99 -23.75 8.01 -5.23
CA ARG A 99 -24.92 8.30 -6.07
C ARG A 99 -24.64 9.16 -7.30
N GLY A 100 -23.39 9.55 -7.54
CA GLY A 100 -23.00 10.34 -8.71
C GLY A 100 -23.09 11.85 -8.54
N GLY A 101 -23.20 12.34 -7.30
CA GLY A 101 -23.18 13.77 -7.00
C GLY A 101 -21.81 14.29 -6.56
N ASP A 102 -21.71 15.59 -6.35
CA ASP A 102 -20.54 16.19 -5.70
C ASP A 102 -20.35 15.65 -4.28
N ILE A 103 -19.09 15.45 -3.87
CA ILE A 103 -18.71 15.02 -2.53
C ILE A 103 -17.99 16.18 -1.84
N ALA A 104 -18.58 16.69 -0.76
CA ALA A 104 -17.92 17.70 0.06
C ALA A 104 -16.72 17.10 0.80
N LEU A 105 -15.60 17.82 0.82
CA LEU A 105 -14.37 17.40 1.48
C LEU A 105 -14.21 18.14 2.82
N GLY A 106 -14.45 17.43 3.93
CA GLY A 106 -14.35 17.99 5.27
C GLY A 106 -15.39 19.07 5.56
N ILE A 107 -14.99 20.06 6.36
CA ILE A 107 -15.81 21.24 6.67
C ILE A 107 -15.18 22.43 5.94
N GLY A 108 -15.70 22.75 4.75
CA GLY A 108 -15.21 23.83 3.90
C GLY A 108 -15.88 23.84 2.51
N ASP A 109 -15.26 24.57 1.59
CA ASP A 109 -15.72 24.73 0.20
C ASP A 109 -15.07 23.74 -0.78
N GLU A 110 -14.21 22.86 -0.28
CA GLU A 110 -13.52 21.85 -1.09
C GLU A 110 -14.50 20.75 -1.52
N VAL A 111 -14.50 20.42 -2.81
CA VAL A 111 -15.46 19.48 -3.40
C VAL A 111 -14.78 18.56 -4.41
N LEU A 112 -15.00 17.26 -4.26
CA LEU A 112 -14.70 16.26 -5.28
C LEU A 112 -15.92 16.09 -6.19
N SER A 113 -15.84 16.66 -7.40
CA SER A 113 -16.97 16.73 -8.34
C SER A 113 -16.80 15.84 -9.57
N PRO A 114 -17.84 15.11 -10.02
CA PRO A 114 -17.83 14.36 -11.28
C PRO A 114 -17.69 15.25 -12.52
N VAL A 115 -17.89 16.57 -12.41
CA VAL A 115 -17.60 17.52 -13.49
C VAL A 115 -16.09 17.66 -13.70
N MET A 116 -15.33 17.70 -12.59
CA MET A 116 -13.87 17.81 -12.62
C MET A 116 -13.21 16.45 -12.87
N PHE A 117 -13.76 15.39 -12.27
CA PHE A 117 -13.26 14.02 -12.38
C PHE A 117 -14.34 13.09 -12.96
N PRO A 118 -14.46 12.99 -14.30
CA PRO A 118 -15.51 12.20 -14.95
C PRO A 118 -15.54 10.72 -14.56
N ILE A 119 -14.43 10.18 -14.04
CA ILE A 119 -14.31 8.81 -13.55
C ILE A 119 -15.35 8.49 -12.46
N LEU A 120 -15.80 9.48 -11.69
CA LEU A 120 -16.81 9.29 -10.65
C LEU A 120 -18.15 8.79 -11.21
N HIS A 121 -18.50 9.11 -12.46
CA HIS A 121 -19.68 8.55 -13.10
C HIS A 121 -19.63 7.02 -13.27
N GLN A 122 -18.43 6.43 -13.26
CA GLN A 122 -18.23 4.99 -13.36
C GLN A 122 -18.26 4.30 -11.98
N MET A 123 -18.25 5.08 -10.89
CA MET A 123 -18.16 4.59 -9.51
C MET A 123 -19.51 4.54 -8.79
N LEU A 124 -20.62 4.62 -9.54
CA LEU A 124 -21.97 4.57 -8.97
C LEU A 124 -22.22 3.27 -8.20
N GLY A 125 -22.77 3.39 -7.00
CA GLY A 125 -23.08 2.27 -6.11
C GLY A 125 -21.87 1.74 -5.31
N GLN A 126 -20.66 2.21 -5.60
CA GLN A 126 -19.45 1.80 -4.88
C GLN A 126 -19.30 2.58 -3.56
N THR A 127 -18.41 2.09 -2.68
CA THR A 127 -17.97 2.83 -1.50
C THR A 127 -16.70 3.60 -1.85
N LEU A 128 -16.74 4.93 -1.75
CA LEU A 128 -15.59 5.79 -1.96
C LEU A 128 -14.95 6.16 -0.63
N ILE A 129 -13.62 6.24 -0.61
CA ILE A 129 -12.86 6.72 0.51
C ILE A 129 -12.09 7.95 0.03
N THR A 130 -12.31 9.09 0.68
CA THR A 130 -11.68 10.36 0.29
C THR A 130 -10.93 10.98 1.47
N ALA A 131 -10.01 11.90 1.21
CA ALA A 131 -9.49 12.78 2.25
C ALA A 131 -10.54 13.83 2.66
N GLU A 132 -10.24 14.61 3.71
CA GLU A 132 -11.04 15.77 4.13
C GLU A 132 -10.68 17.08 3.40
N GLY A 133 -9.89 17.00 2.31
CA GLY A 133 -9.50 18.15 1.48
C GLY A 133 -8.27 18.92 1.96
N LYS A 134 -7.75 18.62 3.16
CA LYS A 134 -6.56 19.29 3.75
C LYS A 134 -5.27 18.46 3.68
N THR A 135 -5.39 17.20 3.30
CA THR A 135 -4.27 16.24 3.22
C THR A 135 -4.43 15.37 1.98
N LEU A 136 -3.35 14.67 1.60
CA LEU A 136 -3.47 13.47 0.79
C LEU A 136 -4.23 12.39 1.58
N LEU A 137 -4.81 11.42 0.86
CA LEU A 137 -5.34 10.21 1.49
C LEU A 137 -4.23 9.19 1.77
N GLY A 138 -3.22 9.11 0.89
CA GLY A 138 -2.21 8.05 0.89
C GLY A 138 -2.75 6.71 0.41
N ALA A 139 -3.71 6.73 -0.52
CA ALA A 139 -4.13 5.50 -1.22
C ALA A 139 -2.95 4.91 -2.00
N ASP A 140 -2.25 5.78 -2.72
CA ASP A 140 -0.90 5.59 -3.24
C ASP A 140 0.11 5.68 -2.06
N ASP A 141 0.75 4.59 -1.61
CA ASP A 141 0.50 3.17 -1.98
C ASP A 141 0.07 2.30 -0.79
N LYS A 142 -0.58 2.92 0.21
CA LYS A 142 -1.07 2.18 1.37
C LYS A 142 -2.27 1.30 1.05
N ALA A 143 -2.95 1.54 -0.08
CA ALA A 143 -3.95 0.63 -0.62
C ALA A 143 -3.28 -0.67 -1.08
N GLY A 144 -2.19 -0.60 -1.85
CA GLY A 144 -1.41 -1.76 -2.27
C GLY A 144 -0.89 -2.57 -1.10
N ILE A 145 -0.33 -1.92 -0.07
CA ILE A 145 0.09 -2.58 1.17
C ILE A 145 -1.08 -3.37 1.81
N ALA A 146 -2.24 -2.72 1.95
CA ALA A 146 -3.42 -3.33 2.56
C ALA A 146 -3.97 -4.50 1.72
N GLU A 147 -3.92 -4.40 0.40
CA GLU A 147 -4.34 -5.41 -0.54
C GLU A 147 -3.42 -6.63 -0.51
N ILE A 148 -2.10 -6.44 -0.57
CA ILE A 148 -1.10 -7.51 -0.49
C ILE A 148 -1.30 -8.31 0.79
N LEU A 149 -1.30 -7.66 1.96
CA LEU A 149 -1.45 -8.36 3.24
C LEU A 149 -2.82 -9.05 3.36
N THR A 150 -3.88 -8.41 2.87
CA THR A 150 -5.22 -9.02 2.86
C THR A 150 -5.26 -10.25 1.95
N ALA A 151 -4.61 -10.21 0.79
CA ALA A 151 -4.54 -11.32 -0.15
C ALA A 151 -3.79 -12.52 0.47
N MET A 152 -2.64 -12.28 1.12
CA MET A 152 -1.87 -13.33 1.79
C MET A 152 -2.68 -14.01 2.90
N VAL A 153 -3.39 -13.22 3.71
CA VAL A 153 -4.30 -13.75 4.75
C VAL A 153 -5.42 -14.60 4.13
N ARG A 154 -5.99 -14.18 2.99
CA ARG A 154 -7.03 -14.95 2.30
C ARG A 154 -6.49 -16.26 1.73
N LEU A 155 -5.28 -16.26 1.17
CA LEU A 155 -4.62 -17.48 0.68
C LEU A 155 -4.42 -18.50 1.80
N GLN A 156 -3.89 -18.06 2.95
CA GLN A 156 -3.71 -18.90 4.13
C GLN A 156 -5.04 -19.43 4.68
N GLN A 157 -6.01 -18.54 4.94
CA GLN A 157 -7.30 -18.93 5.54
C GLN A 157 -8.15 -19.82 4.63
N GLY A 158 -8.07 -19.59 3.31
CA GLY A 158 -8.75 -20.42 2.33
C GLY A 158 -8.04 -21.74 2.01
N ASN A 159 -6.83 -21.94 2.54
CA ASN A 159 -5.93 -23.04 2.17
C ASN A 159 -5.82 -23.19 0.64
N ILE A 160 -5.72 -22.06 -0.06
CA ILE A 160 -5.66 -22.02 -1.53
C ILE A 160 -4.27 -22.50 -1.95
N PRO A 161 -4.11 -23.42 -2.91
CA PRO A 161 -2.80 -23.87 -3.37
C PRO A 161 -1.94 -22.73 -3.94
N HIS A 162 -0.72 -22.54 -3.41
CA HIS A 162 0.26 -21.56 -3.87
C HIS A 162 1.70 -22.03 -3.61
N GLY A 163 2.65 -21.53 -4.40
CA GLY A 163 4.09 -21.62 -4.10
C GLY A 163 4.53 -20.53 -3.13
N ASP A 164 5.84 -20.36 -2.93
CA ASP A 164 6.35 -19.27 -2.09
C ASP A 164 5.97 -17.91 -2.67
N ILE A 165 5.46 -17.01 -1.82
CA ILE A 165 5.15 -15.63 -2.20
C ILE A 165 6.03 -14.70 -1.39
N ARG A 166 6.82 -13.89 -2.09
CA ARG A 166 7.71 -12.89 -1.52
C ARG A 166 6.97 -11.56 -1.49
N VAL A 167 7.02 -10.88 -0.35
CA VAL A 167 6.40 -9.56 -0.17
C VAL A 167 7.47 -8.58 0.27
N ALA A 168 7.49 -7.40 -0.35
CA ALA A 168 8.36 -6.32 0.08
C ALA A 168 7.64 -4.97 0.16
N PHE A 169 8.06 -4.15 1.11
CA PHE A 169 7.62 -2.77 1.27
C PHE A 169 8.81 -1.81 1.22
N THR A 170 8.85 -0.95 0.20
CA THR A 170 10.01 -0.12 -0.11
C THR A 170 9.85 1.33 0.35
N PRO A 171 10.91 1.99 0.83
CA PRO A 171 10.88 3.40 1.17
C PRO A 171 11.27 4.31 0.00
N ASP A 172 10.85 5.57 0.05
CA ASP A 172 11.30 6.65 -0.85
C ASP A 172 11.06 6.37 -2.35
N GLU A 173 9.93 5.76 -2.71
CA GLU A 173 9.51 5.60 -4.11
C GLU A 173 9.30 6.98 -4.76
N GLU A 174 8.54 7.85 -4.10
CA GLU A 174 8.08 9.16 -4.61
C GLU A 174 9.22 10.16 -4.84
N VAL A 175 10.42 9.84 -4.34
CA VAL A 175 11.65 10.63 -4.54
C VAL A 175 12.70 9.87 -5.37
N GLY A 176 12.29 8.81 -6.05
CA GLY A 176 13.06 8.06 -7.05
C GLY A 176 14.12 7.12 -6.45
N LYS A 177 13.95 6.66 -5.21
CA LYS A 177 14.93 5.83 -4.51
C LYS A 177 14.44 4.44 -4.12
N GLY A 178 13.15 4.15 -4.30
CA GLY A 178 12.53 2.86 -3.94
C GLY A 178 13.33 1.63 -4.35
N ALA A 179 13.83 1.60 -5.59
CA ALA A 179 14.57 0.46 -6.12
C ALA A 179 16.10 0.53 -5.91
N GLN A 180 16.67 1.68 -5.52
CA GLN A 180 18.14 1.86 -5.50
C GLN A 180 18.85 0.96 -4.47
N LEU A 181 18.15 0.64 -3.37
CA LEU A 181 18.67 -0.15 -2.25
C LEU A 181 17.88 -1.45 -2.07
N PHE A 182 17.17 -1.88 -3.12
CA PHE A 182 16.41 -3.12 -3.11
C PHE A 182 17.33 -4.32 -3.35
N ASP A 183 17.42 -5.20 -2.38
CA ASP A 183 18.23 -6.42 -2.49
C ASP A 183 17.44 -7.51 -3.24
N VAL A 184 17.66 -7.60 -4.55
CA VAL A 184 17.00 -8.58 -5.42
C VAL A 184 17.41 -10.01 -5.08
N GLU A 185 18.65 -10.22 -4.66
CA GLU A 185 19.15 -11.54 -4.28
C GLU A 185 18.50 -12.02 -2.98
N GLU A 186 18.39 -11.17 -1.97
CA GLU A 186 17.64 -11.49 -0.76
C GLU A 186 16.14 -11.62 -1.05
N PHE A 187 15.58 -10.80 -1.94
CA PHE A 187 14.16 -10.91 -2.30
C PHE A 187 13.83 -12.24 -2.98
N ASN A 188 14.75 -12.81 -3.77
CA ASN A 188 14.70 -14.19 -4.28
C ASN A 188 13.33 -14.61 -4.86
N ALA A 189 12.72 -13.73 -5.67
CA ALA A 189 11.54 -14.05 -6.48
C ALA A 189 11.96 -14.15 -7.95
N GLU A 190 11.33 -15.04 -8.71
CA GLU A 190 11.61 -15.20 -10.15
C GLU A 190 11.08 -14.01 -10.97
N TRP A 191 9.95 -13.44 -10.54
CA TRP A 191 9.43 -12.15 -10.99
C TRP A 191 8.56 -11.53 -9.89
N ALA A 192 8.20 -10.26 -10.05
CA ALA A 192 7.36 -9.54 -9.11
C ALA A 192 6.37 -8.60 -9.80
N TYR A 193 5.37 -8.16 -9.05
CA TYR A 193 4.41 -7.12 -9.44
C TYR A 193 4.41 -6.03 -8.39
N THR A 194 4.51 -4.78 -8.82
CA THR A 194 4.18 -3.63 -7.97
C THR A 194 2.66 -3.51 -7.91
N VAL A 195 2.11 -3.40 -6.71
CA VAL A 195 0.67 -3.17 -6.50
C VAL A 195 0.46 -1.68 -6.25
N ASP A 196 0.84 -0.89 -7.25
CA ASP A 196 0.97 0.57 -7.20
C ASP A 196 0.28 1.24 -8.42
N GLY A 197 -0.71 0.54 -8.97
CA GLY A 197 -1.51 1.03 -10.10
C GLY A 197 -2.66 1.92 -9.63
N GLY A 198 -3.39 2.52 -10.58
CA GLY A 198 -4.54 3.36 -10.28
C GLY A 198 -5.87 2.63 -10.41
N GLY A 199 -6.38 2.55 -11.64
CA GLY A 199 -7.73 2.08 -11.94
C GLY A 199 -7.87 0.55 -11.90
N VAL A 200 -9.07 0.06 -11.56
CA VAL A 200 -9.36 -1.38 -11.65
C VAL A 200 -9.16 -1.87 -13.09
N GLY A 201 -8.28 -2.88 -13.24
CA GLY A 201 -7.96 -3.49 -14.52
C GLY A 201 -6.73 -2.88 -15.22
N GLU A 202 -6.06 -1.92 -14.58
CA GLU A 202 -4.81 -1.35 -15.05
C GLU A 202 -3.65 -2.36 -14.97
N LEU A 203 -2.78 -2.33 -15.98
CA LEU A 203 -1.52 -3.06 -16.02
C LEU A 203 -0.52 -2.19 -16.78
N GLU A 204 0.48 -1.70 -16.06
CA GLU A 204 1.60 -0.95 -16.63
C GLU A 204 2.83 -1.87 -16.71
N CYS A 205 3.62 -1.73 -17.78
CA CYS A 205 4.77 -2.59 -18.10
C CYS A 205 5.98 -1.76 -18.46
#